data_AF-A0A354PSJ0-F1
#
_entry.id   AF-A0A354PSJ0-F1
#
_cell.length_a   1.000
_cell.length_b   1.000
_cell.length_c   1.000
_cell.angle_alpha   90.00
_cell.angle_beta   90.00
_cell.angle_gamma   90.00
#
_symmetry.space_group_name_H-M   'P 1'
#
loop_
_entity.id
_entity.type
_entity.pdbx_description
1 polymer ?
#
loop_
_entity_poly.entity_id
_entity_poly.type
_entity_poly.pdbx_seq_one_letter_code
_entity_poly.pdbx_strand_id
1 'polypeptide(L)' 'VVFEGLEPGTYGVKLFHDVDGDGELARGNFGIPTEPYGFSNDAPVRFGPPSFGDAAFALPTDGAVHTVTLR' A
#
# COMPACT_ATOMS: atom_id res chain seq x y z
N VAL A 1 -3.81 -7.70 8.40
CA VAL A 1 -3.72 -8.69 7.30
C VAL A 1 -2.41 -9.44 7.45
N VAL A 2 -2.38 -10.75 7.18
CA VAL A 2 -1.16 -11.57 7.23
C VAL A 2 -0.98 -12.23 5.86
N PHE A 3 0.25 -12.23 5.35
CA PHE A 3 0.66 -12.93 4.15
C PHE A 3 1.71 -13.97 4.51
N GLU A 4 1.52 -15.22 4.10
CA GLU A 4 2.41 -16.34 4.41
C GLU A 4 3.07 -16.87 3.13
N GLY A 5 4.21 -17.55 3.28
CA GLY A 5 4.89 -18.22 2.17
C GLY A 5 5.60 -17.27 1.20
N LEU A 6 5.89 -16.05 1.60
CA LEU A 6 6.70 -15.11 0.81
C LEU A 6 8.19 -15.43 0.98
N GLU A 7 8.92 -15.43 -0.15
CA GLU A 7 10.38 -15.53 -0.12
C GLU A 7 11.00 -14.22 0.40
N PRO A 8 12.20 -14.27 1.02
CA PRO A 8 12.92 -13.07 1.39
C PRO A 8 13.22 -12.20 0.17
N GLY A 9 13.07 -10.89 0.29
CA GLY A 9 13.27 -9.99 -0.85
C GLY A 9 12.85 -8.55 -0.59
N THR A 10 12.78 -7.76 -1.66
CA THR A 10 12.35 -6.36 -1.61
C THR A 10 10.89 -6.26 -2.04
N TYR A 11 10.04 -5.75 -1.15
CA TYR A 11 8.59 -5.67 -1.37
C TYR A 11 8.11 -4.24 -1.22
N GLY A 12 7.00 -3.94 -1.89
CA GLY A 12 6.20 -2.75 -1.66
C GLY A 12 4.74 -3.17 -1.54
N VAL A 13 4.01 -2.56 -0.62
CA VAL A 13 2.60 -2.83 -0.39
C VAL A 13 1.80 -1.57 -0.71
N LYS A 14 0.69 -1.74 -1.42
CA LYS A 14 -0.38 -0.76 -1.53
C LYS A 14 -1.65 -1.38 -1.00
N LEU A 15 -2.45 -0.61 -0.30
CA LEU A 15 -3.73 -1.06 0.24
C LEU A 15 -4.72 0.10 0.29
N PHE A 16 -6.00 -0.25 0.28
CA PHE A 16 -7.09 0.69 0.49
C PHE A 16 -8.15 0.04 1.39
N HIS A 17 -8.92 0.88 2.07
CA HIS A 17 -10.11 0.47 2.79
C HIS A 17 -11.29 0.63 1.84
N ASP A 18 -11.79 -0.51 1.38
CA ASP A 18 -13.04 -0.61 0.63
C ASP A 18 -14.21 -0.33 1.60
N VAL A 19 -14.74 0.89 1.56
CA VAL A 19 -15.75 1.38 2.49
C VAL A 19 -17.15 1.00 2.03
N ASP A 20 -17.39 0.93 0.72
CA ASP A 20 -18.69 0.59 0.15
C ASP A 20 -18.84 -0.89 -0.25
N GLY A 21 -17.75 -1.65 -0.24
CA GLY A 21 -17.73 -3.10 -0.34
C GLY A 21 -17.75 -3.63 -1.77
N ASP A 22 -17.35 -2.83 -2.76
CA ASP A 22 -17.39 -3.20 -4.18
C ASP A 22 -16.10 -3.88 -4.68
N GLY A 23 -15.06 -3.95 -3.85
CA GLY A 23 -13.77 -4.56 -4.15
C GLY A 23 -12.84 -3.71 -5.03
N GLU A 24 -13.23 -2.48 -5.35
CA GLU A 24 -12.47 -1.54 -6.16
C GLU A 24 -12.08 -0.31 -5.31
N LEU A 25 -10.94 0.29 -5.64
CA LEU A 25 -10.62 1.59 -5.03
C LEU A 25 -11.41 2.66 -5.75
N ALA A 26 -12.37 3.27 -5.04
CA ALA A 26 -13.18 4.35 -5.61
C ALA A 26 -12.30 5.55 -5.99
N ARG A 27 -12.56 6.10 -7.18
CA ARG A 27 -11.83 7.24 -7.74
C ARG A 27 -12.79 8.31 -8.19
N GLY A 28 -12.55 9.54 -7.75
CA GLY A 28 -13.26 10.73 -8.18
C GLY A 28 -12.63 11.36 -9.43
N ASN A 29 -12.86 12.67 -9.56
CA ASN A 29 -12.29 13.47 -10.65
C ASN A 29 -10.76 13.35 -10.70
N PHE A 30 -10.22 13.35 -11.92
CA PHE A 30 -8.78 13.21 -12.18
C PHE A 30 -8.16 11.92 -11.61
N GLY A 31 -8.97 10.90 -11.29
CA GLY A 31 -8.50 9.61 -10.78
C GLY A 31 -8.05 9.63 -9.32
N ILE A 32 -8.39 10.69 -8.58
CA ILE A 32 -8.02 10.85 -7.16
C ILE A 32 -8.83 9.85 -6.33
N PRO A 33 -8.19 9.00 -5.51
CA PRO A 33 -8.89 8.10 -4.61
C PRO A 33 -9.82 8.86 -3.66
N THR A 34 -11.05 8.37 -3.50
CA THR A 34 -12.05 8.95 -2.58
C THR A 34 -12.21 8.15 -1.30
N GLU A 35 -11.59 6.98 -1.23
CA GLU A 35 -11.55 6.10 -0.06
C GLU A 35 -10.15 6.09 0.57
N PRO A 36 -10.03 5.75 1.87
CA PRO A 36 -8.75 5.73 2.54
C PRO A 36 -7.77 4.74 1.89
N TYR A 37 -6.58 5.22 1.54
CA TYR A 37 -5.56 4.40 0.88
C TYR A 37 -4.17 4.69 1.43
N GLY A 38 -3.24 3.77 1.21
CA GLY A 38 -1.88 3.90 1.72
C GLY A 38 -0.87 2.99 1.02
N PHE A 39 0.40 3.32 1.23
CA PHE A 39 1.55 2.60 0.72
C PHE A 39 2.51 2.30 1.86
N SER A 40 3.28 1.21 1.76
CA SER A 40 4.38 0.92 2.68
C SER A 40 5.35 2.10 2.80
N ASN A 41 5.96 2.24 3.98
CA ASN A 41 6.84 3.36 4.37
C ASN A 41 6.11 4.71 4.44
N ASP A 42 4.78 4.71 4.44
CA ASP A 42 3.96 5.93 4.32
C ASP A 42 4.42 6.80 3.14
N ALA A 43 4.78 6.15 2.02
CA ALA A 43 5.36 6.80 0.86
C ALA A 43 4.50 7.99 0.40
N PRO A 44 5.10 9.16 0.15
CA PRO A 44 4.35 10.39 -0.03
C PRO A 44 3.64 10.43 -1.39
N VAL A 45 2.34 10.72 -1.37
CA VAL A 45 1.54 10.97 -2.57
C VAL A 45 1.54 12.48 -2.84
N ARG A 46 2.16 12.90 -3.95
CA ARG A 46 2.25 14.33 -4.33
C ARG A 46 1.69 14.59 -5.71
N PHE A 47 2.32 14.03 -6.73
CA PHE A 47 1.94 14.18 -8.14
C PHE A 47 1.70 12.81 -8.77
N GLY A 48 0.82 12.02 -8.12
CA GLY A 48 0.55 10.64 -8.49
C GLY A 48 1.07 9.62 -7.46
N PRO A 49 0.97 8.32 -7.78
CA PRO A 49 1.43 7.26 -6.89
C PRO A 49 2.94 7.35 -6.66
N PRO A 50 3.43 6.95 -5.48
CA PRO A 50 4.85 6.93 -5.17
C PRO A 50 5.59 5.93 -6.07
N SER A 51 6.91 6.08 -6.18
CA SER A 51 7.73 5.08 -6.86
C SER A 51 7.78 3.79 -6.05
N PHE A 52 8.14 2.68 -6.70
CA PHE A 52 8.40 1.44 -5.98
C PHE A 52 9.49 1.62 -4.93
N GLY A 53 10.55 2.38 -5.22
CA GLY A 53 11.64 2.65 -4.28
C GLY A 53 11.18 3.37 -3.02
N ASP A 54 10.25 4.31 -3.13
CA ASP A 54 9.70 5.02 -1.97
C ASP A 54 8.91 4.09 -1.05
N ALA A 55 8.19 3.13 -1.65
CA ALA A 55 7.39 2.14 -0.92
C ALA A 55 8.18 0.87 -0.54
N ALA A 56 9.40 0.69 -1.05
CA ALA A 56 10.14 -0.56 -0.91
C ALA A 56 10.67 -0.77 0.51
N PHE A 57 10.54 -1.99 1.02
CA PHE A 57 11.15 -2.44 2.26
C PHE A 57 11.70 -3.87 2.09
N ALA A 58 12.66 -4.23 2.92
CA ALA A 58 13.22 -5.58 2.94
C ALA A 58 12.35 -6.52 3.78
N LEU A 59 12.00 -7.66 3.21
CA LEU A 59 11.38 -8.79 3.90
C LEU A 59 12.47 -9.82 4.22
N PRO A 60 12.87 -10.00 5.50
CA PRO A 60 13.80 -11.04 5.89
C PRO A 60 13.12 -12.41 5.94
N THR A 61 13.91 -13.48 6.06
CA THR A 61 13.42 -14.87 6.23
C THR A 61 12.44 -15.04 7.39
N ASP A 62 12.63 -14.27 8.46
CA ASP A 62 11.85 -14.39 9.68
C ASP A 62 10.52 -13.62 9.60
N GLY A 63 10.25 -12.99 8.46
CA GLY A 63 9.09 -12.13 8.23
C GLY A 63 9.28 -10.71 8.78
N ALA A 64 8.29 -9.86 8.52
CA ALA A 64 8.29 -8.48 8.99
C ALA A 64 6.88 -8.01 9.35
N VAL A 65 6.80 -7.11 10.33
CA VAL A 65 5.59 -6.34 10.62
C VAL A 65 5.78 -4.94 10.04
N HIS A 66 4.90 -4.55 9.11
CA HIS A 66 4.92 -3.23 8.50
C HIS A 66 3.64 -2.47 8.82
N THR A 67 3.79 -1.30 9.43
CA THR A 67 2.64 -0.42 9.71
C THR A 67 2.45 0.54 8.56
N VAL A 68 1.21 0.72 8.11
CA VAL A 68 0.85 1.65 7.04
C VAL A 68 -0.32 2.51 7.49
N THR A 69 -0.20 3.81 7.26
CA THR A 69 -1.25 4.79 7.53
C THR A 69 -2.11 4.98 6.28
N LEU A 70 -3.42 4.74 6.41
CA LEU A 70 -4.40 5.07 5.37
C LEU A 70 -4.82 6.53 5.49
N ARG A 71 -4.96 7.21 4.36
CA ARG A 71 -5.31 8.63 4.24
C ARG A 71 -6.43 8.84 3.24
#